data_AF-A0A955JZY8-F1
#
_entry.id   AF-A0A955JZY8-F1
#
_cell.length_a   1.000
_cell.length_b   1.000
_cell.length_c   1.000
_cell.angle_alpha   90.00
_cell.angle_beta   90.00
_cell.angle_gamma   90.00
#
_symmetry.space_group_name_H-M   'P 1'
#
loop_
_entity.id
_entity.type
_entity.pdbx_description
1 polymer ?
#
loop_
_entity_poly.entity_id
_entity_poly.type
_entity_poly.pdbx_seq_one_letter_code
_entity_poly.pdbx_strand_id
1 'polypeptide(L)' 'MRTTITLNDKLYRALKLRAAESNESISTIVQDAIKFQMLEDLEDIEDAKKRQDEPTHSFDELVAEFKSEGLL' A
#
# COMPACT_ATOMS: atom_id res chain seq x y z
N MET A 1 -23.55 -5.16 6.70
CA MET A 1 -23.07 -5.16 8.10
C MET A 1 -22.73 -3.73 8.48
N ARG A 2 -22.94 -3.30 9.74
CA ARG A 2 -22.58 -1.95 10.21
C ARG A 2 -21.52 -2.08 11.30
N THR A 3 -20.41 -1.37 11.13
CA THR A 3 -19.32 -1.32 12.08
C THR A 3 -19.14 0.12 12.55
N THR A 4 -18.84 0.31 13.82
CA THR A 4 -18.47 1.63 14.38
C THR A 4 -16.95 1.69 14.46
N ILE A 5 -16.37 2.77 13.93
CA ILE A 5 -14.93 3.04 14.01
C ILE A 5 -14.70 4.37 14.72
N THR A 6 -13.60 4.47 15.47
CA THR A 6 -13.18 5.71 16.11
C THR A 6 -12.14 6.39 15.23
N LEU A 7 -12.33 7.68 14.94
CA LEU A 7 -11.40 8.50 14.18
C LEU A 7 -10.96 9.67 15.03
N ASN A 8 -9.70 10.09 14.91
CA ASN A 8 -9.28 11.35 15.51
C ASN A 8 -9.93 12.54 14.78
N ASP A 9 -10.03 13.68 15.46
CA ASP A 9 -10.71 14.87 14.95
C ASP A 9 -10.14 15.38 13.63
N LYS A 10 -8.81 15.34 13.47
CA LYS A 10 -8.14 15.82 12.27
C LYS A 10 -8.51 14.96 11.06
N LEU A 11 -8.50 13.64 11.22
CA LEU A 11 -8.83 12.69 10.17
C LEU A 11 -10.32 12.76 9.82
N TYR A 12 -11.21 12.84 10.81
CA TYR A 12 -12.64 12.97 10.57
C TYR A 12 -12.96 14.24 9.77
N ARG A 13 -12.33 15.38 10.11
CA ARG A 13 -12.51 16.65 9.36
C ARG A 13 -12.03 16.52 7.91
N ALA A 14 -10.86 15.91 7.69
CA ALA A 14 -10.34 15.69 6.34
C ALA A 14 -11.27 14.79 5.51
N LEU A 15 -11.76 13.68 6.08
CA LEU A 15 -12.71 12.78 5.41
C LEU A 15 -14.04 13.48 5.10
N LYS A 16 -14.53 14.33 6.01
CA LYS A 16 -15.75 15.09 5.79
C LYS A 16 -15.63 16.07 4.63
N LEU A 17 -14.48 16.74 4.48
CA LEU A 17 -14.21 17.62 3.34
C LEU A 17 -14.16 16.82 2.03
N ARG A 18 -13.42 15.72 2.00
CA ARG A 18 -13.32 14.85 0.82
C ARG A 18 -14.67 14.29 0.39
N ALA A 19 -15.48 13.84 1.35
CA ALA A 19 -16.85 13.36 1.10
C ALA A 19 -17.73 14.42 0.44
N ALA A 20 -17.64 15.67 0.91
CA ALA A 20 -18.38 16.79 0.31
C ALA A 20 -17.89 17.12 -1.11
N GLU A 21 -16.57 17.05 -1.34
CA GLU A 21 -15.97 17.29 -2.66
C GLU A 21 -16.30 16.20 -3.69
N SER A 22 -16.25 14.93 -3.30
CA SER A 22 -16.55 13.80 -4.20
C SER A 22 -18.04 13.47 -4.32
N ASN A 23 -18.90 14.14 -3.54
CA ASN A 23 -20.33 13.83 -3.41
C ASN A 23 -20.59 12.37 -3.00
N GLU A 24 -19.74 11.84 -2.11
CA GLU A 24 -19.81 10.48 -1.58
C GLU A 24 -19.99 10.49 -0.06
N SER A 25 -20.42 9.36 0.50
CA SER A 25 -20.48 9.22 1.95
C SER A 25 -19.09 8.88 2.51
N ILE A 26 -18.81 9.30 3.76
CA ILE A 26 -17.60 8.89 4.49
C ILE A 26 -17.51 7.36 4.55
N SER A 27 -18.64 6.66 4.72
CA SER A 27 -18.68 5.19 4.75
C SER A 27 -18.23 4.57 3.42
N THR A 28 -18.60 5.18 2.29
CA THR A 28 -18.14 4.75 0.95
C THR A 28 -16.64 4.89 0.84
N ILE A 29 -16.11 6.07 1.17
CA ILE A 29 -14.67 6.36 1.11
C ILE A 29 -13.88 5.38 1.98
N VAL A 30 -14.33 5.14 3.22
CA VAL A 30 -13.67 4.20 4.13
C VAL A 30 -13.75 2.76 3.61
N GLN A 31 -14.91 2.35 3.09
CA GLN A 31 -15.08 1.01 2.54
C GLN A 31 -14.12 0.78 1.36
N ASP A 32 -14.00 1.75 0.46
CA ASP A 32 -13.15 1.60 -0.71
C ASP A 32 -11.67 1.65 -0.32
N ALA A 33 -11.27 2.53 0.62
CA ALA A 33 -9.92 2.53 1.16
C ALA A 33 -9.52 1.16 1.76
N ILE A 34 -10.42 0.51 2.50
CA ILE A 34 -10.18 -0.84 3.04
C ILE A 34 -10.02 -1.86 1.92
N LYS A 35 -10.89 -1.84 0.89
CA LYS A 35 -10.76 -2.75 -0.25
C LYS A 35 -9.43 -2.56 -0.96
N PHE A 36 -9.03 -1.31 -1.21
CA PHE A 36 -7.75 -1.02 -1.85
C PHE A 36 -6.58 -1.54 -1.04
N GLN A 37 -6.55 -1.35 0.28
CA GLN A 37 -5.50 -1.90 1.14
C GLN A 37 -5.45 -3.42 1.06
N MET A 38 -6.60 -4.10 1.10
CA MET A 38 -6.65 -5.57 1.02
C MET A 38 -6.18 -6.10 -0.34
N LEU A 39 -6.42 -5.37 -1.42
CA LEU A 39 -5.97 -5.75 -2.77
C LEU A 39 -4.48 -5.53 -2.94
N GLU A 40 -3.93 -4.42 -2.43
CA GLU A 40 -2.48 -4.18 -2.40
C GLU A 40 -1.77 -5.28 -1.61
N ASP A 41 -2.22 -5.56 -0.39
CA ASP A 41 -1.62 -6.61 0.46
C ASP A 41 -1.63 -7.98 -0.25
N LEU A 42 -2.69 -8.26 -1.02
CA LEU A 42 -2.79 -9.50 -1.80
C LEU A 42 -1.79 -9.51 -2.96
N GLU A 43 -1.67 -8.41 -3.70
CA GLU A 43 -0.70 -8.25 -4.79
C GLU A 43 0.74 -8.45 -4.30
N ASP A 44 1.09 -7.83 -3.17
CA ASP A 44 2.39 -7.99 -2.51
C ASP A 44 2.70 -9.45 -2.16
N ILE A 45 1.70 -10.17 -1.62
CA ILE A 45 1.83 -11.60 -1.30
C ILE A 45 2.01 -12.43 -2.57
N GLU A 46 1.29 -12.12 -3.63
CA GLU A 46 1.42 -12.83 -4.91
C GLU A 46 2.78 -12.62 -5.54
N ASP A 47 3.30 -11.38 -5.52
CA ASP A 47 4.60 -11.06 -6.05
C ASP A 47 5.73 -11.69 -5.23
N ALA A 48 5.62 -11.70 -3.90
CA ALA A 48 6.54 -12.45 -3.05
C ALA A 48 6.54 -13.96 -3.39
N LYS A 49 5.38 -14.55 -3.66
CA LYS A 49 5.27 -15.97 -4.06
C LYS A 49 5.86 -16.24 -5.44
N LYS A 50 5.62 -15.39 -6.44
CA LYS A 50 6.19 -15.54 -7.79
C LYS A 50 7.71 -15.51 -7.75
N ARG A 51 8.28 -14.74 -6.81
CA ARG A 51 9.72 -14.52 -6.66
C ARG A 51 10.37 -15.44 -5.61
N GLN A 52 9.64 -16.39 -5.05
CA GLN A 52 10.14 -17.26 -3.98
C GLN A 52 11.36 -18.11 -4.40
N ASP A 53 11.45 -18.42 -5.70
CA ASP A 53 12.50 -19.27 -6.28
C ASP A 53 13.64 -18.45 -6.89
N GLU A 54 13.59 -17.10 -6.79
CA GLU A 54 14.71 -16.24 -7.21
C GLU A 54 15.95 -16.51 -6.34
N PRO A 55 17.15 -16.56 -6.93
CA PRO A 55 18.37 -16.76 -6.17
C PRO A 55 18.62 -15.58 -5.22
N THR A 56 19.12 -15.88 -4.03
CA THR A 56 19.61 -14.83 -3.13
C THR A 56 20.97 -14.35 -3.60
N HIS A 57 21.14 -13.04 -3.74
CA HIS A 57 22.41 -12.41 -4.09
C HIS A 57 23.14 -11.96 -2.82
N SER A 58 24.46 -12.16 -2.75
CA SER A 58 25.24 -11.57 -1.67
C SER A 58 25.36 -10.06 -1.87
N PHE A 59 25.45 -9.31 -0.77
CA PHE A 59 25.58 -7.86 -0.85
C PHE A 59 26.88 -7.43 -1.56
N ASP A 60 27.98 -8.14 -1.31
CA ASP A 60 29.28 -7.83 -1.92
C ASP A 60 29.28 -8.05 -3.44
N GLU A 61 28.61 -9.10 -3.93
CA GLU A 61 28.44 -9.36 -5.38
C GLU A 61 27.59 -8.27 -6.03
N LEU A 62 26.47 -7.88 -5.41
CA LEU A 62 25.60 -6.83 -5.91
C LEU A 62 26.34 -5.47 -6.03
N VAL A 63 27.14 -5.12 -5.02
CA VAL A 63 27.93 -3.87 -5.03
C VAL A 63 29.04 -3.91 -6.09
N ALA A 64 29.67 -5.06 -6.29
CA ALA A 64 30.67 -5.22 -7.35
C ALA A 64 30.04 -5.08 -8.75
N GLU A 65 28.86 -5.67 -8.96
CA GLU A 65 28.08 -5.54 -10.20
C GLU A 65 27.72 -4.07 -10.48
N PHE A 66 27.18 -3.34 -9.50
CA PHE A 66 26.78 -1.94 -9.67
C PHE A 66 27.96 -1.01 -10.03
N LYS A 67 29.13 -1.25 -9.43
CA LYS A 67 30.37 -0.53 -9.81
C LYS A 67 30.79 -0.83 -11.25
N SER A 68 30.61 -2.07 -11.70
CA SER A 68 30.94 -2.46 -13.07
C SER A 68 30.00 -1.85 -14.10
N GLU A 69 28.72 -1.63 -13.72
CA GLU A 69 27.71 -0.97 -14.55
C GLU A 69 27.79 0.57 -14.49
N GLY A 70 28.64 1.14 -13.62
CA GLY A 70 28.78 2.59 -13.44
C GLY A 70 27.61 3.24 -12.70
N LEU A 71 26.82 2.44 -11.98
CA LEU A 71 25.72 2.92 -11.12
C LEU A 71 26.23 3.38 -9.73
N LEU A 72 27.47 3.03 -9.39
CA LEU A 72 28.24 3.44 -8.20
C LEU A 72 29.70 3.73 -8.55
#